data_AF-A0A937BJ47-F1
#
_entry.id   AF-A0A937BJ47-F1
#
_cell.length_a   1.000
_cell.length_b   1.000
_cell.length_c   1.000
_cell.angle_alpha   90.00
_cell.angle_beta   90.00
_cell.angle_gamma   90.00
#
_symmetry.space_group_name_H-M   'P 1'
#
loop_
_entity.id
_entity.type
_entity.pdbx_description
1 polymer ?
#
loop_
_entity_poly.entity_id
_entity_poly.type
_entity_poly.pdbx_seq_one_letter_code
_entity_poly.pdbx_strand_id
1 'polypeptide(L)' 'MDNLAAISDEVDIRLEGKSLVIVPVHAPRTGWFVGYKPEADVEPLAALPVDDSTEEWAW' A
#
# COMPACT_ATOMS: atom_id res chain seq x y z
N MET A 1 -5.48 -20.52 -12.30
CA MET A 1 -4.59 -19.38 -12.59
C MET A 1 -3.47 -19.46 -11.58
N ASP A 2 -2.34 -20.01 -12.00
CA ASP A 2 -1.15 -20.03 -11.17
C ASP A 2 -0.70 -18.59 -10.95
N ASN A 3 -0.72 -18.15 -9.69
CA ASN A 3 -0.03 -16.95 -9.25
C ASN A 3 1.47 -17.24 -9.33
N LEU A 4 2.02 -17.21 -10.55
CA LEU A 4 3.45 -17.07 -10.76
C LEU A 4 3.80 -15.68 -10.24
N ALA A 5 4.18 -15.63 -8.96
CA ALA A 5 4.73 -14.44 -8.36
C ALA A 5 5.89 -13.99 -9.27
N ALA A 6 5.73 -12.84 -9.91
CA ALA A 6 6.83 -12.21 -10.63
C ALA A 6 7.99 -12.10 -9.63
N ILE A 7 9.11 -12.76 -9.92
CA ILE A 7 10.28 -12.70 -9.05
C ILE A 7 10.74 -11.25 -9.06
N SER A 8 10.59 -10.55 -7.93
CA SER A 8 11.20 -9.26 -7.66
C SER A 8 12.71 -9.42 -7.43
N ASP A 9 13.46 -8.31 -7.53
CA ASP A 9 14.91 -8.31 -7.26
C ASP A 9 15.26 -8.56 -5.78
N GLU A 10 14.26 -8.55 -4.89
CA GLU A 10 14.40 -8.80 -3.46
C GLU A 10 13.55 -10.01 -3.00
N VAL A 11 14.11 -10.84 -2.13
CA VAL A 11 13.48 -12.05 -1.57
C VAL A 11 13.68 -12.14 -0.07
N ASP A 12 12.66 -12.64 0.64
CA ASP A 12 12.77 -13.08 2.04
C ASP A 12 13.23 -14.55 2.06
N ILE A 13 14.28 -14.84 2.83
CA ILE A 13 14.88 -16.17 2.96
C ILE A 13 14.81 -16.59 4.43
N ARG A 14 14.13 -17.70 4.69
CA ARG A 14 14.00 -18.23 6.05
C ARG A 14 13.96 -19.76 6.09
N LEU A 15 14.31 -20.30 7.25
CA LEU A 15 14.23 -21.73 7.53
C LEU A 15 12.91 -22.04 8.24
N GLU A 16 12.09 -22.90 7.65
CA GLU A 16 10.86 -23.43 8.27
C GLU A 16 11.05 -24.94 8.51
N GLY A 17 11.42 -25.30 9.74
CA GLY A 17 11.75 -26.69 10.09
C GLY A 17 13.01 -27.19 9.35
N LYS A 18 12.81 -28.09 8.39
CA LYS A 18 13.88 -28.63 7.51
C LYS A 18 13.83 -28.08 6.09
N SER A 19 12.96 -27.09 5.84
CA SER A 19 12.73 -26.52 4.53
C SER A 19 13.32 -25.12 4.45
N LEU A 20 14.03 -24.84 3.35
CA LEU A 20 14.42 -23.48 2.98
C LEU A 20 13.26 -22.84 2.21
N VAL A 21 12.71 -21.75 2.74
CA VAL A 21 11.63 -20.99 2.12
C VAL A 21 12.20 -19.72 1.52
N ILE A 22 11.90 -19.49 0.24
CA ILE A 22 12.29 -18.31 -0.52
C ILE A 22 11.02 -17.72 -1.12
N VAL A 23 10.68 -16.49 -0.77
CA VAL A 23 9.49 -15.80 -1.27
C VAL A 23 9.86 -14.40 -1.75
N PRO A 24 9.21 -13.88 -2.81
CA PRO A 24 9.38 -12.48 -3.20
C PRO A 24 9.00 -11.55 -2.04
N VAL A 25 9.78 -10.51 -1.80
CA VAL A 25 9.41 -9.50 -0.82
C VAL A 25 8.18 -8.75 -1.34
N HIS A 26 7.05 -8.92 -0.66
CA HIS A 26 5.89 -8.08 -0.89
C HIS A 26 6.02 -6.81 -0.05
N ALA A 27 6.60 -5.76 -0.62
CA ALA A 27 6.72 -4.45 0.00
C ALA A 27 5.72 -3.47 -0.66
N PRO A 28 4.41 -3.60 -0.37
CA PRO A 28 3.41 -2.72 -0.95
C PRO A 28 3.76 -1.27 -0.59
N ARG A 29 3.56 -0.36 -1.55
CA ARG A 29 3.83 1.08 -1.39
C ARG A 29 5.31 1.44 -1.28
N THR A 30 6.24 0.52 -1.57
CA THR A 30 7.65 0.89 -1.75
C THR A 30 7.76 1.99 -2.79
N GLY A 31 8.40 3.10 -2.42
CA GLY A 31 8.59 4.23 -3.30
C GLY A 31 7.39 5.19 -3.45
N TRP A 32 6.24 4.92 -2.83
CA TRP A 32 5.04 5.77 -2.99
C TRP A 32 5.25 7.25 -2.71
N PHE A 33 6.13 7.57 -1.77
CA PHE A 33 6.41 8.95 -1.37
C PHE A 33 7.72 9.49 -1.94
N VAL A 34 8.41 8.73 -2.80
CA VAL A 34 9.65 9.23 -3.42
C VAL A 34 9.29 10.38 -4.34
N GLY A 35 9.78 11.58 -3.99
CA GLY A 35 9.49 12.80 -4.73
C GLY A 35 8.12 13.41 -4.44
N TYR A 36 7.34 12.84 -3.51
CA TYR A 36 6.13 13.50 -3.01
C TYR A 36 6.50 14.80 -2.27
N LYS A 37 5.79 15.88 -2.60
CA LYS A 37 6.01 17.22 -2.08
C LYS A 37 4.77 17.67 -1.31
N PRO A 38 4.74 17.55 0.02
CA PRO A 38 3.56 17.90 0.81
C PRO A 38 3.16 19.36 0.62
N GLU A 39 4.11 20.26 0.35
CA GLU A 39 3.87 21.67 0.09
C GLU A 39 3.13 21.96 -1.23
N ALA A 40 3.15 21.01 -2.16
CA ALA A 40 2.45 21.09 -3.43
C ALA A 40 1.14 20.29 -3.43
N ASP A 41 0.84 19.61 -2.32
CA ASP A 41 -0.39 18.85 -2.19
C ASP A 41 -1.58 19.79 -1.99
N VAL A 42 -2.68 19.48 -2.68
CA VAL A 42 -3.91 20.27 -2.66
C VAL A 42 -4.99 19.36 -2.09
N GLU A 43 -5.55 19.75 -0.94
CA GLU A 43 -6.70 19.07 -0.34
C GLU A 43 -7.92 19.21 -1.26
N PRO A 44 -8.30 18.17 -2.03
CA PRO A 44 -9.31 18.30 -3.08
C PRO A 44 -10.71 18.58 -2.50
N LEU A 45 -10.93 18.19 -1.25
CA LEU A 45 -12.20 18.35 -0.56
C LEU A 45 -12.29 19.69 0.18
N ALA A 46 -11.23 20.51 0.21
CA ALA A 46 -11.23 21.79 0.92
C ALA A 46 -12.28 22.78 0.37
N ALA A 47 -12.65 22.63 -0.91
CA ALA A 47 -13.67 23.46 -1.54
C ALA A 47 -15.10 22.98 -1.27
N LEU A 48 -15.27 21.76 -0.75
CA LEU A 48 -16.59 21.22 -0.47
C LEU A 48 -17.11 21.78 0.85
N PRO A 49 -18.39 22.13 0.93
CA PRO A 49 -19.01 22.50 2.20
C PRO A 49 -18.89 21.32 3.16
N VAL A 50 -18.61 21.65 4.43
CA VAL A 50 -18.74 20.67 5.51
C VAL A 50 -20.20 20.25 5.56
N ASP A 51 -20.44 18.93 5.52
CA ASP A 51 -21.74 18.38 5.80
C ASP A 51 -22.02 18.54 7.30
N ASP A 52 -22.95 19.43 7.63
CA ASP A 52 -23.41 19.70 8.99
C ASP A 52 -24.62 18.84 9.38
N SER A 53 -25.04 17.92 8.51
CA SER A 53 -26.11 16.99 8.81
C SER A 53 -25.64 15.95 9.84
N THR A 54 -26.51 15.67 10.82
CA THR A 54 -26.30 14.60 11.81
C THR A 54 -26.73 13.24 11.28
N GLU A 55 -26.82 13.07 9.96
CA GLU A 55 -27.23 11.79 9.37
C GLU A 55 -26.10 10.77 9.56
N GLU A 56 -26.41 9.67 10.26
CA GLU A 56 -25.47 8.57 10.39
C GLU A 56 -25.26 7.93 9.01
N TRP A 57 -23.99 7.84 8.60
CA TRP A 57 -23.62 7.20 7.35
C TRP A 57 -24.06 5.73 7.42
N ALA A 58 -25.05 5.36 6.59
CA ALA A 58 -25.47 3.98 6.42
C ALA A 58 -24.51 3.29 5.43
N TRP A 59 -23.78 2.30 5.93
CA TRP A 59 -22.86 1.46 5.15
C TRP A 59 -23.59 0.33 4.42
#